data_AF-A0A507AX68-F1
#
_entry.id   AF-A0A507AX68-F1
#
_cell.length_a   1.000
_cell.length_b   1.000
_cell.length_c   1.000
_cell.angle_alpha   90.00
_cell.angle_beta   90.00
_cell.angle_gamma   90.00
#
_symmetry.space_group_name_H-M   'P 1'
#
loop_
_entity.id
_entity.type
_entity.pdbx_description
1 polymer ?
#
loop_
_entity_poly.entity_id
_entity_poly.type
_entity_poly.pdbx_seq_one_letter_code
_entity_poly.pdbx_strand_id
1 'polypeptide(L)'
;MPSLYTDAPVPPILSERILFTISSLLRSRYEMEMPPWWEETTPVLTQLVDLGIKVSKYPSAFEVWRKHKAVAECVPQIDLIFSTINAQLLRSARDVTASRCGSGLLALFLGLVDGWLRACEEHVQAESSRYSVDASEFRRIYQQLDAITRLHVGGVRNNFNDLIRFFDMLQQIEG
;
A
#
# COMPACT_ATOMS: atom_id res chain seq x y z
N MET A 1 17.55 -22.63 -31.25
CA MET A 1 17.99 -21.89 -30.05
C MET A 1 16.76 -21.62 -29.20
N PRO A 2 16.67 -22.07 -27.95
CA PRO A 2 15.62 -21.61 -27.05
C PRO A 2 15.81 -20.10 -26.83
N SER A 3 14.70 -19.37 -26.80
CA SER A 3 14.64 -17.92 -26.59
C SER A 3 15.38 -17.50 -25.31
N LEU A 4 16.30 -16.54 -25.43
CA LEU A 4 17.00 -15.86 -24.31
C LEU A 4 16.12 -14.88 -23.54
N TYR A 5 14.83 -14.74 -23.90
CA TYR A 5 13.85 -14.06 -23.05
C TYR A 5 13.56 -14.95 -21.85
N THR A 6 14.40 -14.80 -20.84
CA THR A 6 14.11 -15.20 -19.46
C THR A 6 12.76 -14.60 -19.10
N ASP A 7 11.84 -15.46 -18.65
CA ASP A 7 10.48 -15.09 -18.27
C ASP A 7 10.52 -13.83 -17.39
N ALA A 8 9.82 -12.78 -17.81
CA ALA A 8 9.62 -11.63 -16.95
C ALA A 8 9.05 -12.14 -15.62
N PRO A 9 9.61 -11.74 -14.46
CA PRO A 9 9.16 -12.27 -13.18
C PRO A 9 7.67 -12.00 -13.02
N VAL A 10 6.89 -13.05 -12.76
CA VAL A 10 5.46 -12.92 -12.50
C VAL A 10 5.31 -12.22 -11.14
N PRO A 11 4.52 -11.13 -11.06
CA PRO A 11 4.25 -10.46 -9.80
C PRO A 11 3.67 -11.45 -8.76
N PRO A 12 4.24 -11.54 -7.54
CA PRO A 12 3.81 -12.50 -6.53
C PRO A 12 2.43 -12.19 -5.92
N ILE A 13 1.90 -10.99 -6.13
CA ILE A 13 0.59 -10.55 -5.65
C ILE A 13 -0.02 -9.53 -6.62
N LEU A 14 -1.35 -9.48 -6.71
CA LEU A 14 -2.11 -8.54 -7.55
C LEU A 14 -2.42 -7.25 -6.78
N SER A 15 -2.57 -6.13 -7.51
CA SER A 15 -2.95 -4.83 -6.93
C SER A 15 -4.22 -4.91 -6.08
N GLU A 16 -5.23 -5.62 -6.58
CA GLU A 16 -6.50 -5.82 -5.89
C GLU A 16 -6.33 -6.44 -4.51
N ARG A 17 -5.37 -7.36 -4.35
CA ARG A 17 -5.13 -8.01 -3.05
C ARG A 17 -4.46 -7.06 -2.07
N ILE A 18 -3.51 -6.23 -2.52
CA ILE A 18 -2.88 -5.19 -1.68
C ILE A 18 -3.95 -4.20 -1.20
N LEU A 19 -4.78 -3.69 -2.11
CA LEU A 19 -5.84 -2.74 -1.79
C LEU A 19 -6.92 -3.36 -0.90
N PHE A 20 -7.28 -4.62 -1.13
CA PHE A 20 -8.20 -5.35 -0.26
C PHE A 20 -7.65 -5.47 1.16
N THR A 21 -6.37 -5.81 1.32
CA THR A 21 -5.75 -5.91 2.64
C THR A 21 -5.74 -4.56 3.36
N ILE A 22 -5.38 -3.47 2.67
CA ILE A 22 -5.44 -2.11 3.23
C ILE A 22 -6.88 -1.77 3.64
N SER A 23 -7.85 -2.00 2.76
CA SER A 23 -9.28 -1.73 3.03
C SER A 23 -9.80 -2.52 4.22
N SER A 24 -9.44 -3.80 4.33
CA SER A 24 -9.88 -4.67 5.41
C SER A 24 -9.29 -4.25 6.76
N LEU A 25 -8.01 -3.88 6.77
CA LEU A 25 -7.34 -3.36 7.95
C LEU A 25 -7.91 -2.02 8.37
N LEU A 26 -8.16 -1.12 7.42
CA LEU A 26 -8.78 0.16 7.68
C LEU A 26 -10.20 -0.02 8.24
N ARG A 27 -11.05 -0.83 7.60
CA ARG A 27 -12.42 -1.07 8.04
C ARG A 27 -12.51 -1.62 9.47
N SER A 28 -11.53 -2.43 9.89
CA SER A 28 -11.48 -2.97 11.25
C SER A 28 -11.41 -1.88 12.33
N ARG A 29 -11.04 -0.66 11.96
CA ARG A 29 -10.98 0.52 12.84
C ARG A 29 -12.27 1.35 12.87
N TYR A 30 -13.09 1.32 11.82
CA TYR A 30 -14.21 2.28 11.62
C TYR A 30 -15.61 1.69 11.88
N GLU A 31 -15.72 0.62 12.65
CA GLU A 31 -16.98 0.08 13.23
C GLU A 31 -18.23 0.11 12.31
N MET A 32 -18.06 -0.16 11.00
CA MET A 32 -19.04 -0.54 9.95
C MET A 32 -19.02 0.32 8.67
N GLU A 33 -18.56 1.57 8.69
CA GLU A 33 -18.49 2.40 7.48
C GLU A 33 -17.04 2.78 7.15
N MET A 34 -16.69 2.84 5.86
CA MET A 34 -15.36 3.32 5.46
C MET A 34 -15.29 4.84 5.69
N PRO A 35 -14.12 5.39 6.03
CA PRO A 35 -13.99 6.83 6.15
C PRO A 35 -14.31 7.54 4.83
N PRO A 36 -14.89 8.75 4.87
CA PRO A 36 -15.37 9.45 3.67
C PRO A 36 -14.26 9.76 2.66
N TRP A 37 -13.04 10.02 3.14
CA TRP A 37 -11.87 10.25 2.29
C TRP A 37 -11.39 8.99 1.54
N TRP A 38 -11.89 7.79 1.89
CA TRP A 38 -11.49 6.55 1.24
C TRP A 38 -11.94 6.47 -0.21
N GLU A 39 -13.12 7.00 -0.53
CA GLU A 39 -13.68 7.00 -1.88
C GLU A 39 -12.78 7.77 -2.87
N GLU A 40 -12.21 8.89 -2.42
CA GLU A 40 -11.27 9.70 -3.20
C GLU A 40 -9.86 9.10 -3.23
N THR A 41 -9.45 8.49 -2.12
CA THR A 41 -8.10 7.93 -1.95
C THR A 41 -7.89 6.65 -2.77
N THR A 42 -8.88 5.76 -2.78
CA THR A 42 -8.74 4.43 -3.38
C THR A 42 -8.32 4.47 -4.84
N PRO A 43 -8.95 5.27 -5.73
CA PRO A 43 -8.57 5.31 -7.14
C PRO A 43 -7.13 5.79 -7.38
N VAL A 44 -6.64 6.71 -6.55
CA VAL A 44 -5.27 7.24 -6.65
C VAL A 44 -4.27 6.21 -6.12
N LEU A 45 -4.59 5.55 -5.01
CA LEU A 45 -3.79 4.47 -4.47
C LEU A 45 -3.73 3.26 -5.43
N THR A 46 -4.83 2.94 -6.11
CA THR A 46 -4.85 1.91 -7.16
C THR A 46 -3.87 2.23 -8.28
N GLN A 47 -3.87 3.46 -8.79
CA GLN A 47 -2.91 3.90 -9.82
C GLN A 47 -1.46 3.73 -9.35
N LEU A 48 -1.18 4.10 -8.09
CA LEU A 48 0.15 3.98 -7.51
C LEU A 48 0.61 2.52 -7.43
N VAL A 49 -0.26 1.64 -6.93
CA VAL A 49 0.03 0.20 -6.80
C VAL A 49 0.18 -0.44 -8.19
N ASP A 50 -0.70 -0.13 -9.14
CA ASP A 50 -0.62 -0.65 -10.51
C ASP A 50 0.69 -0.25 -11.21
N LEU A 51 1.14 0.98 -11.00
CA LEU A 51 2.44 1.44 -11.48
C LEU A 51 3.58 0.64 -10.83
N GLY A 52 3.52 0.39 -9.53
CA GLY A 52 4.47 -0.49 -8.83
C GLY A 52 4.47 -1.93 -9.38
N ILE A 53 3.31 -2.51 -9.67
CA ILE A 53 3.18 -3.84 -10.30
C ILE A 53 3.81 -3.84 -11.69
N LYS A 54 3.60 -2.78 -12.48
CA LYS A 54 4.22 -2.63 -13.80
C LYS A 54 5.75 -2.64 -13.71
N VAL A 55 6.32 -1.85 -12.80
CA VAL A 55 7.78 -1.80 -12.57
C VAL A 55 8.32 -3.15 -12.08
N SER A 56 7.56 -3.86 -11.25
CA SER A 56 7.94 -5.19 -10.74
C SER A 56 8.08 -6.27 -11.82
N LYS A 57 7.58 -6.03 -13.04
CA LYS A 57 7.74 -6.93 -14.19
C LYS A 57 9.08 -6.75 -14.89
N TYR A 58 9.86 -5.71 -14.58
CA TYR A 58 11.16 -5.50 -15.19
C TYR A 58 12.18 -6.53 -14.68
N PRO A 59 12.83 -7.30 -15.57
CA PRO A 59 13.80 -8.31 -15.14
C PRO A 59 15.00 -7.74 -14.37
N SER A 60 15.37 -6.48 -14.59
CA SER A 60 16.47 -5.80 -13.90
C SER A 60 16.10 -5.29 -12.49
N ALA A 61 14.81 -5.29 -12.14
CA ALA A 61 14.30 -4.71 -10.89
C ALA A 61 14.38 -5.70 -9.70
N PHE A 62 15.57 -6.24 -9.43
CA PHE A 62 15.76 -7.27 -8.38
C PHE A 62 15.28 -6.81 -6.99
N GLU A 63 15.68 -5.60 -6.57
CA GLU A 63 15.31 -5.06 -5.26
C GLU A 63 13.80 -4.79 -5.15
N VAL A 64 13.19 -4.31 -6.24
CA VAL A 64 11.73 -4.15 -6.34
C VAL A 64 11.05 -5.49 -6.12
N TRP A 65 11.49 -6.54 -6.82
CA TRP A 65 10.91 -7.87 -6.71
C TRP A 65 11.06 -8.45 -5.30
N ARG A 66 12.23 -8.29 -4.68
CA ARG A 66 12.48 -8.73 -3.29
C ARG A 66 11.50 -8.11 -2.30
N LYS A 67 11.28 -6.80 -2.40
CA LYS A 67 10.33 -6.10 -1.52
C LYS A 67 8.88 -6.42 -1.84
N HIS A 68 8.54 -6.57 -3.12
CA HIS A 68 7.21 -6.99 -3.54
C HIS A 68 6.84 -8.38 -2.99
N LYS A 69 7.81 -9.31 -3.00
CA LYS A 69 7.66 -10.63 -2.38
C LYS A 69 7.40 -10.52 -0.88
N ALA A 70 8.09 -9.64 -0.17
CA ALA A 70 7.84 -9.41 1.26
C ALA A 70 6.42 -8.88 1.54
N VAL A 71 5.89 -8.00 0.68
CA VAL A 71 4.47 -7.57 0.74
C VAL A 71 3.54 -8.77 0.55
N ALA A 72 3.80 -9.61 -0.45
CA ALA A 72 2.99 -10.79 -0.74
C ALA A 72 3.00 -11.81 0.42
N GLU A 73 4.16 -12.04 1.04
CA GLU A 73 4.32 -12.95 2.19
C GLU A 73 3.63 -12.44 3.46
N CYS A 74 3.46 -11.11 3.60
CA CYS A 74 2.81 -10.51 4.76
C CYS A 74 1.28 -10.73 4.77
N VAL A 75 0.64 -10.70 3.60
CA VAL A 75 -0.82 -10.86 3.46
C VAL A 75 -1.38 -12.12 4.16
N PRO A 76 -0.87 -13.35 3.91
CA PRO A 76 -1.38 -14.54 4.59
C PRO A 76 -1.12 -14.52 6.11
N GLN A 77 -0.08 -13.83 6.59
CA GLN A 77 0.17 -13.68 8.02
C GLN A 77 -0.90 -12.80 8.68
N ILE A 78 -1.31 -11.72 8.00
CA ILE A 78 -2.40 -10.85 8.43
C ILE A 78 -3.72 -11.65 8.50
N ASP A 79 -4.02 -12.42 7.45
CA ASP A 79 -5.22 -13.28 7.42
C ASP A 79 -5.23 -14.28 8.59
N LEU A 80 -4.08 -14.91 8.87
CA LEU A 80 -3.93 -15.86 9.98
C LEU A 80 -4.17 -15.21 11.34
N ILE A 81 -3.65 -14.01 11.58
CA ILE A 81 -3.85 -13.27 12.83
C ILE A 81 -5.34 -12.97 13.04
N PHE A 82 -6.03 -12.45 12.03
CA PHE A 82 -7.46 -12.18 12.14
C PHE A 82 -8.29 -13.44 12.31
N SER A 83 -7.95 -14.53 11.61
CA SER A 83 -8.60 -15.83 11.79
C SER A 83 -8.47 -16.31 13.24
N THR A 84 -7.27 -16.19 13.81
CA THR A 84 -6.98 -16.58 15.20
C THR A 84 -7.77 -15.73 16.20
N ILE A 85 -7.76 -14.40 16.03
CA ILE A 85 -8.54 -13.46 16.86
C ILE A 85 -10.02 -13.83 16.83
N ASN A 86 -10.57 -14.08 15.65
CA ASN A 86 -11.99 -14.37 15.46
C ASN A 86 -12.40 -15.74 16.02
N ALA A 87 -11.52 -16.74 15.92
CA ALA A 87 -11.82 -18.11 16.34
C ALA A 87 -11.60 -18.35 17.85
N GLN A 88 -10.61 -17.69 18.47
CA GLN A 88 -10.16 -18.04 19.81
C GLN A 88 -10.57 -17.06 20.91
N LEU A 89 -11.00 -15.84 20.55
CA LEU A 89 -11.35 -14.83 21.55
C LEU A 89 -12.86 -14.73 21.76
N LEU A 90 -13.25 -14.59 23.03
CA LEU A 90 -14.61 -14.20 23.40
C LEU A 90 -14.94 -12.83 22.81
N ARG A 91 -16.23 -12.59 22.50
CA ARG A 91 -16.71 -11.41 21.76
C ARG A 91 -16.10 -10.08 22.23
N SER A 92 -16.13 -9.78 23.52
CA SER A 92 -15.59 -8.52 24.06
C SER A 92 -14.08 -8.39 23.91
N ALA A 93 -13.32 -9.48 24.12
CA ALA A 93 -11.88 -9.50 23.93
C ALA A 93 -11.50 -9.47 22.44
N ARG A 94 -12.30 -10.12 21.60
CA ARG A 94 -12.13 -10.17 20.14
C ARG A 94 -12.24 -8.78 19.54
N ASP A 95 -13.30 -8.04 19.87
CA ASP A 95 -13.56 -6.74 19.25
C ASP A 95 -12.46 -5.72 19.64
N VAL A 96 -12.03 -5.70 20.91
CA VAL A 96 -10.91 -4.87 21.39
C VAL A 96 -9.57 -5.27 20.74
N THR A 97 -9.30 -6.58 20.64
CA THR A 97 -8.04 -7.08 20.07
C THR A 97 -7.98 -6.85 18.57
N ALA A 98 -9.08 -7.09 17.85
CA ALA A 98 -9.19 -6.85 16.42
C ALA A 98 -8.91 -5.38 16.07
N SER A 99 -9.46 -4.43 16.83
CA SER A 99 -9.21 -3.00 16.64
C SER A 99 -7.73 -2.62 16.85
N ARG A 100 -7.13 -3.05 17.96
CA ARG A 100 -5.71 -2.75 18.28
C ARG A 100 -4.74 -3.41 17.31
N CYS A 101 -4.94 -4.69 17.03
CA CYS A 101 -4.12 -5.43 16.07
C CYS A 101 -4.30 -4.88 14.65
N GLY A 102 -5.52 -4.54 14.24
CA GLY A 102 -5.81 -3.95 12.94
C GLY A 102 -5.02 -2.66 12.69
N SER A 103 -4.95 -1.76 13.67
CA SER A 103 -4.17 -0.52 13.56
C SER A 103 -2.66 -0.78 13.42
N GLY A 104 -2.10 -1.68 14.25
CA GLY A 104 -0.68 -2.04 14.15
C GLY A 104 -0.33 -2.74 12.84
N LEU A 105 -1.18 -3.66 12.39
CA LEU A 105 -1.02 -4.38 11.13
C LEU A 105 -1.16 -3.44 9.92
N LEU A 106 -2.08 -2.46 9.98
CA LEU A 106 -2.20 -1.44 8.94
C LEU A 106 -0.90 -0.65 8.79
N ALA A 107 -0.35 -0.12 9.88
CA ALA A 107 0.89 0.65 9.85
C ALA A 107 2.07 -0.18 9.30
N LEU A 108 2.22 -1.43 9.75
CA LEU A 108 3.27 -2.33 9.27
C LEU A 108 3.10 -2.65 7.78
N PHE A 109 1.88 -2.97 7.34
CA PHE A 109 1.61 -3.31 5.95
C PHE A 109 1.82 -2.11 5.02
N LEU A 110 1.35 -0.91 5.43
CA LEU A 110 1.61 0.33 4.70
C LEU A 110 3.11 0.63 4.59
N GLY A 111 3.89 0.38 5.64
CA GLY A 111 5.35 0.54 5.60
C GLY A 111 6.03 -0.40 4.61
N LEU A 112 5.56 -1.65 4.50
CA LEU A 112 6.07 -2.59 3.49
C LEU A 112 5.71 -2.15 2.06
N VAL A 113 4.46 -1.73 1.85
CA VAL A 113 3.98 -1.24 0.55
C VAL A 113 4.73 0.03 0.15
N ASP A 114 4.90 0.99 1.05
CA ASP A 114 5.68 2.22 0.82
C ASP A 114 7.14 1.90 0.46
N GLY A 115 7.78 1.04 1.24
CA GLY A 115 9.17 0.64 1.00
C GLY A 115 9.36 -0.06 -0.35
N TRP A 116 8.36 -0.81 -0.82
CA TRP A 116 8.33 -1.39 -2.16
C TRP A 116 8.12 -0.32 -3.25
N LEU A 117 7.14 0.56 -3.10
CA LEU A 117 6.87 1.63 -4.07
C LEU A 117 8.04 2.59 -4.24
N ARG A 118 8.75 2.91 -3.15
CA ARG A 118 9.99 3.69 -3.21
C ARG A 118 11.09 2.98 -3.99
N ALA A 119 11.24 1.67 -3.82
CA ALA A 119 12.19 0.90 -4.63
C ALA A 119 11.79 0.90 -6.11
N CYS A 120 10.49 0.88 -6.44
CA CYS A 120 10.01 1.04 -7.81
C CYS A 120 10.42 2.40 -8.38
N GLU A 121 10.20 3.47 -7.62
CA GLU A 121 10.55 4.84 -8.01
C GLU A 121 12.06 4.99 -8.22
N GLU A 122 12.87 4.54 -7.25
CA GLU A 122 14.34 4.56 -7.33
C GLU A 122 14.84 3.80 -8.57
N HIS A 123 14.24 2.65 -8.87
CA HIS A 123 14.61 1.85 -10.04
C HIS A 123 14.33 2.60 -11.36
N VAL A 124 13.13 3.18 -11.53
CA VAL A 124 12.80 3.91 -12.77
C VAL A 124 13.57 5.23 -12.90
N GLN A 125 13.96 5.86 -11.78
CA GLN A 125 14.83 7.03 -11.79
C GLN A 125 16.26 6.66 -12.23
N ALA A 126 16.81 5.56 -11.69
CA ALA A 126 18.12 5.05 -12.07
C ALA A 126 18.19 4.61 -13.54
N GLU A 127 17.11 4.03 -14.05
CA GLU A 127 16.95 3.63 -15.45
C GLU A 127 16.15 4.67 -16.27
N SER A 128 16.21 5.95 -15.90
CA SER A 128 15.39 7.02 -16.51
C SER A 128 15.59 7.19 -18.01
N SER A 129 16.75 6.83 -18.56
CA SER A 129 16.99 6.81 -20.01
C SER A 129 16.18 5.73 -20.76
N ARG A 130 15.70 4.71 -20.05
CA ARG A 130 14.88 3.61 -20.57
C ARG A 130 13.41 3.72 -20.20
N TYR A 131 13.09 4.32 -19.04
CA TYR A 131 11.73 4.34 -18.47
C TYR A 131 11.24 5.75 -18.06
N SER A 132 11.65 6.81 -18.78
CA SER A 132 11.40 8.22 -18.42
C SER A 132 9.94 8.56 -18.10
N VAL A 133 8.98 7.92 -18.77
CA VAL A 133 7.53 8.14 -18.58
C VAL A 133 7.06 7.69 -17.19
N ASP A 134 7.60 6.57 -16.68
CA ASP A 134 7.15 5.99 -15.41
C ASP A 134 7.64 6.80 -14.19
N ALA A 135 8.81 7.42 -14.28
CA ALA A 135 9.35 8.28 -13.21
C ALA A 135 8.52 9.56 -12.98
N SER A 136 8.04 10.20 -14.06
CA SER A 136 7.14 11.35 -13.94
C SER A 136 5.77 10.97 -13.39
N GLU A 137 5.33 9.75 -13.66
CA GLU A 137 4.01 9.25 -13.26
C GLU A 137 3.91 9.03 -11.75
N PHE A 138 4.95 8.46 -11.12
CA PHE A 138 5.02 8.38 -9.65
C PHE A 138 4.82 9.75 -8.99
N ARG A 139 5.55 10.77 -9.47
CA ARG A 139 5.44 12.14 -8.97
C ARG A 139 4.03 12.70 -9.13
N ARG A 140 3.41 12.49 -10.30
CA ARG A 140 2.04 12.94 -10.60
C ARG A 140 1.04 12.32 -9.61
N ILE A 141 1.16 11.02 -9.33
CA ILE A 141 0.25 10.30 -8.44
C ILE A 141 0.45 10.76 -6.97
N TYR A 142 1.70 10.94 -6.51
CA TYR A 142 1.95 11.48 -5.17
C TYR A 142 1.37 12.89 -4.98
N GLN A 143 1.41 13.74 -6.02
CA GLN A 143 0.76 15.05 -5.99
C GLN A 143 -0.77 14.96 -5.87
N GLN A 144 -1.39 13.93 -6.44
CA GLN A 144 -2.83 13.69 -6.30
C GLN A 144 -3.19 13.26 -4.88
N LEU A 145 -2.41 12.36 -4.28
CA LEU A 145 -2.56 12.00 -2.87
C LEU A 145 -2.37 13.22 -1.96
N ASP A 146 -1.43 14.11 -2.28
CA ASP A 146 -1.15 15.31 -1.50
C ASP A 146 -2.33 16.28 -1.56
N ALA A 147 -2.95 16.43 -2.74
CA ALA A 147 -4.17 17.21 -2.89
C ALA A 147 -5.32 16.69 -2.01
N ILE A 148 -5.50 15.37 -1.90
CA ILE A 148 -6.49 14.77 -1.01
C ILE A 148 -6.18 15.11 0.45
N THR A 149 -4.94 14.93 0.91
CA THR A 149 -4.58 15.29 2.29
C THR A 149 -4.83 16.76 2.59
N ARG A 150 -4.54 17.67 1.65
CA ARG A 150 -4.77 19.10 1.83
C ARG A 150 -6.25 19.47 1.92
N LEU A 151 -7.09 18.79 1.14
CA LEU A 151 -8.54 18.96 1.18
C LEU A 151 -9.10 18.62 2.56
N HIS A 152 -8.62 17.52 3.14
CA HIS A 152 -9.17 16.92 4.35
C HIS A 152 -8.52 17.44 5.65
N VAL A 153 -7.24 17.84 5.63
CA VAL A 153 -6.44 18.21 6.82
C VAL A 153 -6.29 19.73 7.02
N GLY A 154 -7.01 20.55 6.24
CA GLY A 154 -7.14 21.99 6.52
C GLY A 154 -5.86 22.83 6.30
N GLY A 155 -5.05 22.50 5.29
CA GLY A 155 -3.93 23.34 4.86
C GLY A 155 -2.68 23.33 5.77
N VAL A 156 -2.59 22.42 6.74
CA VAL A 156 -1.31 22.17 7.43
C VAL A 156 -0.28 21.72 6.39
N ARG A 157 0.79 22.51 6.20
CA ARG A 157 1.88 22.26 5.23
C ARG A 157 2.76 21.07 5.63
N ASN A 158 2.17 19.93 5.94
CA ASN A 158 2.91 18.70 6.12
C ASN A 158 2.79 17.92 4.82
N ASN A 159 3.83 17.96 3.99
CA ASN A 159 3.94 17.00 2.90
C ASN A 159 3.98 15.60 3.54
N PHE A 160 3.07 14.70 3.17
CA PHE A 160 3.23 13.32 3.55
C PHE A 160 4.45 12.77 2.78
N ASN A 161 5.41 12.21 3.50
CA ASN A 161 6.63 11.68 2.90
C ASN A 161 6.52 10.17 2.63
N ASP A 162 5.52 9.51 3.20
CA ASP A 162 5.28 8.06 3.12
C ASP A 162 3.80 7.77 3.31
N LEU A 163 3.37 6.59 2.85
CA LEU A 163 1.98 6.15 3.00
C LEU A 163 1.53 6.08 4.47
N ILE A 164 2.41 5.80 5.43
CA ILE A 164 2.03 5.75 6.85
C ILE A 164 1.56 7.15 7.29
N ARG A 165 2.37 8.18 7.04
CA ARG A 165 2.02 9.58 7.34
C ARG A 165 0.77 10.04 6.59
N PHE A 166 0.60 9.61 5.34
CA PHE A 166 -0.62 9.91 4.57
C PHE A 166 -1.87 9.41 5.31
N PHE A 167 -1.87 8.15 5.74
CA PHE A 167 -3.00 7.58 6.49
C PHE A 167 -3.13 8.20 7.89
N ASP A 168 -2.03 8.43 8.60
CA ASP A 168 -2.05 9.08 9.93
C ASP A 168 -2.68 10.48 9.84
N MET A 169 -2.34 11.26 8.83
CA MET A 169 -2.88 12.61 8.61
C MET A 169 -4.39 12.58 8.33
N LEU A 170 -4.85 11.66 7.48
CA LEU A 170 -6.29 11.51 7.18
C LEU A 170 -7.09 10.96 8.39
N GLN A 171 -6.44 10.22 9.27
CA GLN A 171 -7.04 9.67 10.48
C GLN A 171 -7.14 10.67 11.64
N GLN A 172 -6.32 11.73 11.65
CA GLN A 172 -6.38 12.80 12.66
C GLN A 172 -7.65 13.66 12.57
N ILE A 173 -8.48 13.48 11.55
CA ILE A 173 -9.70 14.24 11.29
C ILE A 173 -10.87 13.76 12.18
N GLU A 174 -10.79 12.54 12.72
CA GLU A 174 -11.86 11.92 13.51
C GLU A 174 -11.53 11.73 15.00
N GLY A 175 -10.36 12.20 15.47
CA GLY A 175 -9.95 12.18 16.88
C GLY A 175 -10.05 13.54 17.54
#